data_AF-F8AH17-F1
#
_entry.id   AF-F8AH17-F1
#
_cell.length_a   1.000
_cell.length_b   1.000
_cell.length_c   1.000
_cell.angle_alpha   90.00
_cell.angle_beta   90.00
_cell.angle_gamma   90.00
#
_symmetry.space_group_name_H-M   'P 1'
#
loop_
_entity.id
_entity.type
_entity.pdbx_description
1 polymer ?
#
loop_
_entity_poly.entity_id
_entity_poly.type
_entity_poly.pdbx_seq_one_letter_code
_entity_poly.pdbx_strand_id
1 'polypeptide(L)'
;MKRVFVQNRELVVPGTLLAQGPFKNGRGTFREGSRIYSTVIGLVDIKGNLIRVIPLEGPYIPEVGDNVIGKVVDVKFSSWTVDIGAPYQATLRIQDHTDEKIDLIKTDLKKFFDIGDIIYAKVKAINEVNNIDLTTKGMPFNGGPLRGGQIVKITPSKVPRLIGKGGSMINMIKRLTMTRIIVGQNGWVWISGKKEELEKLAIEAILKVDRESHTKGLTDRIKELLLDRLQELKERGVIEEIPQLEEEQNGEEGEEA
;
A
#
# COMPACT_ATOMS: atom_id res chain seq x y z
N MET A 1 37.93 -7.78 3.21
CA MET A 1 37.18 -8.90 3.82
C MET A 1 35.68 -8.60 3.74
N LYS A 2 34.87 -9.60 3.39
CA LYS A 2 33.41 -9.52 3.36
C LYS A 2 32.87 -10.14 4.65
N ARG A 3 32.14 -9.36 5.46
CA ARG A 3 31.60 -9.83 6.75
C ARG A 3 30.24 -9.18 7.00
N VAL A 4 29.29 -9.98 7.48
CA VAL A 4 28.00 -9.51 7.98
C VAL A 4 28.02 -9.65 9.49
N PHE A 5 27.52 -8.65 10.22
CA PHE A 5 27.52 -8.60 11.69
C PHE A 5 26.15 -8.85 12.31
N VAL A 6 25.09 -8.88 11.50
CA VAL A 6 23.68 -9.06 11.91
C VAL A 6 23.03 -10.22 11.17
N GLN A 7 21.97 -10.77 11.74
CA GLN A 7 21.15 -11.81 11.15
C GLN A 7 19.99 -11.21 10.33
N ASN A 8 19.44 -12.00 9.41
CA ASN A 8 18.25 -11.60 8.67
C ASN A 8 17.06 -11.50 9.65
N ARG A 9 16.22 -10.46 9.50
CA ARG A 9 15.12 -10.11 10.40
C ARG A 9 15.53 -9.72 11.83
N GLU A 10 16.81 -9.47 12.08
CA GLU A 10 17.26 -8.92 13.36
C GLU A 10 16.75 -7.48 13.52
N LEU A 11 16.31 -7.13 14.73
CA LEU A 11 15.91 -5.77 15.08
C LEU A 11 17.16 -4.92 15.30
N VAL A 12 17.27 -3.83 14.57
CA VAL A 12 18.40 -2.90 14.64
C VAL A 12 17.92 -1.48 14.92
N VAL A 13 18.83 -0.67 15.43
CA VAL A 13 18.62 0.76 15.72
C VAL A 13 19.56 1.60 14.85
N PRO A 14 19.30 2.91 14.71
CA PRO A 14 20.23 3.80 14.01
C PRO A 14 21.65 3.70 14.59
N GLY A 15 22.66 3.59 13.73
CA GLY A 15 24.06 3.43 14.11
C GLY A 15 24.53 1.98 14.29
N THR A 16 23.65 0.97 14.25
CA THR A 16 24.07 -0.44 14.29
C THR A 16 24.89 -0.81 13.04
N LEU A 17 26.06 -1.42 13.22
CA LEU A 17 26.89 -1.95 12.14
C LEU A 17 26.27 -3.22 11.55
N LEU A 18 25.91 -3.19 10.27
CA LEU A 18 25.23 -4.29 9.59
C LEU A 18 26.24 -5.21 8.87
N ALA A 19 27.15 -4.61 8.10
CA ALA A 19 28.13 -5.36 7.32
C ALA A 19 29.36 -4.54 6.96
N GLN A 20 30.40 -5.23 6.53
CA GLN A 20 31.63 -4.66 6.00
C GLN A 20 32.06 -5.37 4.71
N GLY A 21 32.41 -4.59 3.70
CA GLY A 21 32.88 -5.08 2.40
C GLY A 21 32.00 -4.63 1.22
N PRO A 22 32.12 -5.28 0.05
CA PRO A 22 31.50 -4.84 -1.21
C PRO A 22 30.00 -5.22 -1.30
N PHE A 23 29.24 -4.95 -0.25
CA PHE A 23 27.77 -5.08 -0.28
C PHE A 23 27.16 -3.89 -1.04
N LYS A 24 25.89 -3.99 -1.45
CA LYS A 24 25.11 -2.84 -1.93
C LYS A 24 24.37 -2.24 -0.75
N ASN A 25 24.46 -0.93 -0.57
CA ASN A 25 23.65 -0.21 0.40
C ASN A 25 22.20 -0.18 -0.10
N GLY A 26 21.29 -0.69 0.72
CA GLY A 26 19.86 -0.58 0.51
C GLY A 26 19.25 0.51 1.38
N ARG A 27 17.93 0.64 1.30
CA ARG A 27 17.16 1.61 2.08
C ARG A 27 17.31 1.39 3.59
N GLY A 28 17.23 2.47 4.37
CA GLY A 28 17.41 2.41 5.82
C GLY A 28 18.87 2.15 6.24
N THR A 29 19.82 2.28 5.31
CA THR A 29 21.25 2.11 5.59
C THR A 29 22.05 3.26 5.00
N PHE A 30 23.22 3.51 5.59
CA PHE A 30 24.23 4.40 5.03
C PHE A 30 25.59 3.73 5.05
N ARG A 31 26.49 4.20 4.18
CA ARG A 31 27.86 3.69 4.08
C ARG A 31 28.84 4.72 4.62
N GLU A 32 29.77 4.24 5.44
CA GLU A 32 30.94 4.99 5.86
C GLU A 32 32.20 4.13 5.60
N GLY A 33 33.00 4.55 4.63
CA GLY A 33 34.13 3.75 4.13
C GLY A 33 33.70 2.38 3.61
N SER A 34 34.20 1.32 4.25
CA SER A 34 33.85 -0.08 3.90
C SER A 34 32.71 -0.66 4.73
N ARG A 35 32.11 0.11 5.64
CA ARG A 35 31.11 -0.34 6.60
C ARG A 35 29.73 0.21 6.24
N ILE A 36 28.70 -0.60 6.51
CA ILE A 36 27.30 -0.25 6.31
C ILE A 36 26.62 -0.24 7.67
N TYR A 37 25.91 0.84 7.96
CA TYR A 37 25.23 1.09 9.22
C TYR A 37 23.73 1.31 8.99
N SER A 38 22.90 1.03 9.99
CA SER A 38 21.48 1.38 9.94
C SER A 38 21.26 2.88 10.15
N THR A 39 20.31 3.49 9.43
CA THR A 39 19.82 4.86 9.67
C THR A 39 18.49 4.90 10.42
N VAL A 40 17.81 3.76 10.56
CA VAL A 40 16.44 3.67 11.10
C VAL A 40 16.31 2.54 12.12
N ILE A 41 15.26 2.60 12.93
CA ILE A 41 14.83 1.43 13.71
C ILE A 41 14.03 0.48 12.80
N GLY A 42 14.42 -0.78 12.74
CA GLY A 42 13.87 -1.67 11.72
C GLY A 42 14.36 -3.11 11.77
N LEU A 43 13.80 -3.92 10.90
CA LEU A 43 14.23 -5.30 10.70
C LEU A 43 15.20 -5.37 9.54
N VAL A 44 16.35 -6.01 9.74
CA VAL A 44 17.32 -6.23 8.66
C VAL A 44 16.73 -7.15 7.60
N ASP A 45 16.89 -6.81 6.33
CA ASP A 45 16.55 -7.66 5.19
C ASP A 45 17.79 -7.83 4.31
N ILE A 46 18.35 -9.04 4.33
CA ILE A 46 19.56 -9.41 3.58
C ILE A 46 19.14 -10.22 2.36
N LYS A 47 19.35 -9.66 1.16
CA LYS A 47 19.07 -10.33 -0.11
C LYS A 47 20.30 -10.37 -0.99
N GLY A 48 21.00 -11.51 -0.98
CA GLY A 48 22.25 -11.69 -1.71
C GLY A 48 23.32 -10.70 -1.24
N ASN A 49 23.67 -9.73 -2.08
CA ASN A 49 24.62 -8.67 -1.75
C ASN A 49 23.96 -7.35 -1.31
N LEU A 50 22.63 -7.23 -1.35
CA LEU A 50 21.90 -6.04 -0.91
C LEU A 50 21.55 -6.16 0.58
N ILE A 51 21.91 -5.14 1.36
CA ILE A 51 21.55 -5.03 2.78
C ILE A 51 20.67 -3.80 2.94
N ARG A 52 19.45 -4.01 3.42
CA ARG A 52 18.51 -2.94 3.74
C ARG A 52 17.91 -3.15 5.12
N VAL A 53 17.34 -2.10 5.67
CA VAL A 53 16.58 -2.15 6.92
C VAL A 53 15.15 -1.73 6.60
N ILE A 54 14.21 -2.63 6.89
CA ILE A 54 12.78 -2.38 6.76
C ILE A 54 12.36 -1.59 8.01
N PRO A 55 11.98 -0.31 7.88
CA PRO A 55 11.62 0.51 9.02
C PRO A 55 10.35 -0.03 9.70
N LEU A 56 10.32 -0.02 11.03
CA LEU A 56 9.12 -0.39 11.78
C LEU A 56 8.06 0.73 11.73
N GLU A 57 8.51 1.98 11.71
CA GLU A 57 7.68 3.18 11.66
C GLU A 57 8.31 4.23 10.74
N GLY A 58 7.50 5.23 10.37
CA GLY A 58 7.93 6.36 9.56
C GLY A 58 7.01 6.64 8.39
N PRO A 59 7.28 7.74 7.66
CA PRO A 59 6.50 8.10 6.49
C PRO A 59 6.70 7.07 5.38
N TYR A 60 5.75 7.03 4.46
CA TYR A 60 5.94 6.33 3.20
C TYR A 60 7.07 7.03 2.44
N ILE A 61 8.09 6.28 2.03
CA ILE A 61 9.01 6.75 0.99
C ILE A 61 8.82 5.86 -0.24
N PRO A 62 8.61 6.49 -1.41
CA PRO A 62 8.17 5.80 -2.60
C PRO A 62 9.27 4.96 -3.23
N GLU A 63 8.88 3.82 -3.80
CA GLU A 63 9.73 3.00 -4.65
C GLU A 63 9.10 2.87 -6.04
N VAL A 64 9.97 2.81 -7.06
CA VAL A 64 9.50 2.59 -8.44
C VAL A 64 8.78 1.24 -8.49
N GLY A 65 7.56 1.27 -9.03
CA GLY A 65 6.68 0.10 -9.10
C GLY A 65 5.60 0.05 -8.04
N ASP A 66 5.66 0.88 -6.99
CA ASP A 66 4.63 0.93 -5.97
C ASP A 66 3.29 1.40 -6.52
N ASN A 67 2.20 0.73 -6.15
CA ASN A 67 0.86 1.24 -6.37
C ASN A 67 0.42 2.05 -5.15
N VAL A 68 -0.05 3.27 -5.37
CA VAL A 68 -0.37 4.25 -4.32
C VAL A 68 -1.72 4.90 -4.58
N ILE A 69 -2.39 5.31 -3.49
CA ILE A 69 -3.57 6.17 -3.57
C ILE A 69 -3.14 7.59 -3.26
N GLY A 70 -3.50 8.54 -4.11
CA GLY A 70 -3.14 9.94 -3.94
C GLY A 70 -4.34 10.87 -4.05
N LYS A 71 -4.19 12.08 -3.55
CA LYS A 71 -5.16 13.17 -3.68
C LYS A 71 -4.60 14.24 -4.61
N VAL A 72 -5.36 14.64 -5.61
CA VAL A 72 -4.99 15.76 -6.49
C VAL A 72 -5.04 17.05 -5.69
N VAL A 73 -3.92 17.76 -5.63
CA VAL A 73 -3.79 19.02 -4.87
C VAL A 73 -3.71 20.24 -5.77
N ASP A 74 -3.30 20.07 -7.02
CA ASP A 74 -3.17 21.15 -7.99
C ASP A 74 -3.28 20.62 -9.43
N VAL A 75 -3.79 21.46 -10.33
CA VAL A 75 -3.96 21.17 -11.76
C VAL A 75 -3.11 22.17 -12.55
N LYS A 76 -2.06 21.69 -13.20
CA LYS A 76 -1.16 22.48 -14.05
C LYS A 76 -1.52 22.33 -15.52
N PHE A 77 -0.84 23.07 -16.38
CA PHE A 77 -1.10 23.10 -17.83
C PHE A 77 -1.02 21.74 -18.54
N SER A 78 -0.17 20.82 -18.07
CA SER A 78 0.05 19.51 -18.71
C SER A 78 0.18 18.34 -17.72
N SER A 79 -0.12 18.60 -16.45
CA SER A 79 0.06 17.64 -15.37
C SER A 79 -0.79 17.97 -14.14
N TRP A 80 -0.96 16.98 -13.28
CA TRP A 80 -1.55 17.14 -11.95
C TRP A 80 -0.48 16.95 -10.90
N THR A 81 -0.54 17.78 -9.86
CA THR A 81 0.25 17.56 -8.64
C THR A 81 -0.59 16.73 -7.68
N VAL A 82 0.00 15.66 -7.15
CA VAL A 82 -0.69 14.63 -6.38
C VAL A 82 0.03 14.44 -5.05
N ASP A 83 -0.71 14.55 -3.95
CA ASP A 83 -0.24 14.15 -2.63
C ASP A 83 -0.44 12.64 -2.44
N ILE A 84 0.65 11.93 -2.21
CA ILE A 84 0.67 10.48 -1.93
C ILE A 84 1.10 10.17 -0.50
N GLY A 85 1.19 11.16 0.40
CA GLY A 85 1.66 10.98 1.77
C GLY A 85 3.16 10.70 1.90
N ALA A 86 3.93 10.98 0.85
CA ALA A 86 5.38 10.96 0.86
C ALA A 86 5.94 12.35 1.26
N PRO A 87 7.24 12.46 1.61
CA PRO A 87 7.88 13.76 1.88
C PRO A 87 7.86 14.73 0.70
N TYR A 88 7.71 14.20 -0.52
CA TYR A 88 7.68 14.97 -1.76
C TYR A 88 6.36 14.71 -2.49
N GLN A 89 5.85 15.75 -3.15
CA GLN A 89 4.67 15.63 -4.00
C GLN A 89 5.01 14.90 -5.29
N ALA A 90 4.03 14.18 -5.82
CA ALA A 90 4.16 13.45 -7.06
C ALA A 90 3.50 14.21 -8.21
N THR A 91 3.95 13.94 -9.43
CA THR A 91 3.44 14.54 -10.67
C THR A 91 2.82 13.44 -11.54
N LEU A 92 1.57 13.62 -11.94
CA LEU A 92 0.93 12.80 -12.97
C LEU A 92 0.87 13.61 -14.26
N ARG A 93 1.53 13.16 -15.32
CA ARG A 93 1.50 13.84 -16.62
C ARG A 93 0.32 13.32 -17.44
N ILE A 94 -0.21 14.16 -18.33
CA ILE A 94 -1.31 13.75 -19.23
C ILE A 94 -0.98 12.50 -20.05
N GLN A 95 0.26 12.40 -20.55
CA GLN A 95 0.76 11.26 -21.32
C GLN A 95 0.87 9.98 -20.48
N ASP A 96 0.86 10.09 -19.16
CA ASP A 96 0.91 8.96 -18.23
C ASP A 96 -0.49 8.58 -17.71
N HIS A 97 -1.52 9.31 -18.15
CA HIS A 97 -2.93 9.01 -17.92
C HIS A 97 -3.60 8.40 -19.16
N THR A 98 -3.43 9.00 -20.33
CA THR A 98 -4.07 8.57 -21.58
C THR A 98 -3.08 8.51 -22.75
N ASP A 99 -3.38 7.67 -23.73
CA ASP A 99 -2.65 7.58 -25.01
C ASP A 99 -3.28 8.49 -26.09
N GLU A 100 -4.44 9.07 -25.83
CA GLU A 100 -5.10 9.98 -26.74
C GLU A 100 -4.32 11.29 -26.89
N LYS A 101 -4.16 11.76 -28.13
CA LYS A 101 -3.58 13.06 -28.43
C LYS A 101 -4.58 14.16 -28.04
N ILE A 102 -4.40 14.71 -26.86
CA ILE A 102 -5.21 15.82 -26.35
C ILE A 102 -4.56 17.15 -26.73
N ASP A 103 -5.36 18.05 -27.34
CA ASP A 103 -4.97 19.44 -27.53
C ASP A 103 -5.04 20.17 -26.19
N LEU A 104 -3.88 20.37 -25.56
CA LEU A 104 -3.74 21.02 -24.25
C LEU A 104 -4.15 22.50 -24.26
N ILE A 105 -4.23 23.14 -25.43
CA ILE A 105 -4.66 24.54 -25.55
C ILE A 105 -6.19 24.63 -25.47
N LYS A 106 -6.90 23.59 -25.92
CA LYS A 106 -8.37 23.58 -25.97
C LYS A 106 -9.03 22.76 -24.86
N THR A 107 -8.27 21.89 -24.20
CA THR A 107 -8.81 20.93 -23.24
C THR A 107 -8.42 21.29 -21.82
N ASP A 108 -9.41 21.62 -21.00
CA ASP A 108 -9.21 21.77 -19.57
C ASP A 108 -8.97 20.39 -18.92
N LEU A 109 -7.81 20.24 -18.27
CA LEU A 109 -7.40 19.02 -17.56
C LEU A 109 -8.29 18.71 -16.36
N LYS A 110 -9.03 19.71 -15.84
CA LYS A 110 -10.03 19.50 -14.77
C LYS A 110 -11.13 18.52 -15.14
N LYS A 111 -11.34 18.26 -16.43
CA LYS A 111 -12.30 17.26 -16.92
C LYS A 111 -11.91 15.83 -16.56
N PHE A 112 -10.62 15.55 -16.39
CA PHE A 112 -10.13 14.21 -16.01
C PHE A 112 -10.00 14.09 -14.50
N PHE A 113 -9.30 15.04 -13.88
CA PHE A 113 -9.16 15.14 -12.44
C PHE A 113 -9.19 16.60 -12.01
N ASP A 114 -9.98 16.88 -10.98
CA ASP A 114 -10.03 18.17 -10.32
C ASP A 114 -9.37 18.12 -8.94
N ILE A 115 -9.12 19.29 -8.36
CA ILE A 115 -8.55 19.41 -7.02
C ILE A 115 -9.45 18.72 -6.02
N GLY A 116 -8.87 17.81 -5.24
CA GLY A 116 -9.57 17.01 -4.24
C GLY A 116 -9.89 15.59 -4.70
N ASP A 117 -9.82 15.29 -5.99
CA ASP A 117 -10.05 13.95 -6.51
C ASP A 117 -9.02 12.96 -5.96
N ILE A 118 -9.48 11.75 -5.72
CA ILE A 118 -8.68 10.63 -5.24
C ILE A 118 -8.35 9.74 -6.43
N ILE A 119 -7.08 9.43 -6.61
CA ILE A 119 -6.60 8.62 -7.72
C ILE A 119 -5.82 7.42 -7.22
N TYR A 120 -5.85 6.34 -7.99
CA TYR A 120 -4.98 5.19 -7.80
C TYR A 120 -3.97 5.13 -8.94
N ALA A 121 -2.69 5.16 -8.59
CA ALA A 121 -1.60 5.34 -9.54
C ALA A 121 -0.39 4.48 -9.19
N LYS A 122 0.47 4.23 -10.17
CA LYS A 122 1.75 3.53 -10.00
C LYS A 122 2.87 4.55 -10.01
N VAL A 123 3.86 4.37 -9.14
CA VAL A 123 5.12 5.11 -9.21
C VAL A 123 5.90 4.61 -10.42
N LYS A 124 5.99 5.44 -11.46
CA LYS A 124 6.64 5.12 -12.73
C LYS A 124 8.14 5.35 -12.65
N ALA A 125 8.55 6.49 -12.11
CA ALA A 125 9.95 6.88 -11.99
C ALA A 125 10.15 7.82 -10.81
N ILE A 126 11.36 7.81 -10.26
CA ILE A 126 11.82 8.78 -9.26
C ILE A 126 13.16 9.29 -9.75
N ASN A 127 13.32 10.61 -9.83
CA ASN A 127 14.58 11.21 -10.28
C ASN A 127 15.52 11.56 -9.10
N GLU A 128 16.72 12.02 -9.41
CA GLU A 128 17.76 12.36 -8.41
C GLU A 128 17.37 13.52 -7.48
N VAL A 129 16.38 14.33 -7.87
CA VAL A 129 15.84 15.46 -7.09
C VAL A 129 14.57 15.03 -6.32
N ASN A 130 14.29 13.74 -6.20
CA ASN A 130 13.11 13.16 -5.56
C ASN A 130 11.76 13.62 -6.16
N ASN A 131 11.74 14.03 -7.43
CA ASN A 131 10.49 14.18 -8.16
C ASN A 131 9.95 12.80 -8.52
N ILE A 132 8.67 12.58 -8.21
CA ILE A 132 8.00 11.29 -8.34
C ILE A 132 7.04 11.39 -9.52
N ASP A 133 7.31 10.68 -10.60
CA ASP A 133 6.39 10.59 -11.75
C ASP A 133 5.42 9.41 -11.54
N LEU A 134 4.12 9.68 -11.66
CA LEU A 134 3.04 8.70 -11.56
C LEU A 134 2.49 8.30 -12.93
N THR A 135 1.87 7.13 -13.00
CA THR A 135 1.02 6.72 -14.11
C THR A 135 -0.28 6.06 -13.62
N THR A 136 -1.39 6.36 -14.28
CA THR A 136 -2.69 5.70 -14.04
C THR A 136 -3.03 4.71 -15.15
N LYS A 137 -2.16 4.54 -16.15
CA LYS A 137 -2.37 3.57 -17.24
C LYS A 137 -2.36 2.15 -16.69
N GLY A 138 -3.33 1.34 -17.13
CA GLY A 138 -3.51 -0.04 -16.68
C GLY A 138 -4.03 -0.16 -15.24
N MET A 139 -4.42 0.94 -14.58
CA MET A 139 -5.06 0.89 -13.27
C MET A 139 -6.56 0.59 -13.39
N PRO A 140 -7.18 0.03 -12.33
CA PRO A 140 -8.62 -0.11 -12.22
C PRO A 140 -9.38 1.17 -12.57
N PHE A 141 -10.65 1.02 -12.99
CA PHE A 141 -11.52 2.14 -13.40
C PHE A 141 -10.96 2.96 -14.56
N ASN A 142 -10.20 2.32 -15.45
CA ASN A 142 -9.52 2.94 -16.59
C ASN A 142 -8.58 4.08 -16.17
N GLY A 143 -8.02 3.99 -14.96
CA GLY A 143 -7.19 5.04 -14.38
C GLY A 143 -7.94 6.32 -14.01
N GLY A 144 -9.27 6.29 -13.98
CA GLY A 144 -10.11 7.40 -13.53
C GLY A 144 -10.10 7.58 -12.00
N PRO A 145 -10.75 8.65 -11.49
CA PRO A 145 -10.79 8.93 -10.06
C PRO A 145 -11.63 7.89 -9.31
N LEU A 146 -11.21 7.57 -8.09
CA LEU A 146 -11.96 6.77 -7.15
C LEU A 146 -13.11 7.61 -6.60
N ARG A 147 -14.34 7.33 -7.06
CA ARG A 147 -15.55 8.04 -6.64
C ARG A 147 -16.29 7.28 -5.54
N GLY A 148 -16.76 8.02 -4.54
CA GLY A 148 -17.46 7.46 -3.37
C GLY A 148 -16.53 6.74 -2.40
N GLY A 149 -17.13 6.04 -1.44
CA GLY A 149 -16.41 5.33 -0.39
C GLY A 149 -15.66 6.25 0.58
N GLN A 150 -14.75 5.67 1.36
CA GLN A 150 -13.94 6.34 2.36
C GLN A 150 -12.47 5.97 2.25
N ILE A 151 -11.59 6.89 2.66
CA ILE A 151 -10.16 6.65 2.78
C ILE A 151 -9.79 6.46 4.23
N VAL A 152 -9.07 5.38 4.51
CA VAL A 152 -8.42 5.12 5.79
C VAL A 152 -6.91 5.20 5.60
N LYS A 153 -6.23 5.84 6.54
CA LYS A 153 -4.76 5.89 6.57
C LYS A 153 -4.26 4.91 7.63
N ILE A 154 -3.37 4.02 7.23
CA ILE A 154 -2.64 3.10 8.08
C ILE A 154 -1.14 3.35 7.96
N THR A 155 -0.36 2.76 8.86
CA THR A 155 1.09 2.85 8.84
C THR A 155 1.62 2.11 7.60
N PRO A 156 2.42 2.73 6.72
CA PRO A 156 2.91 2.10 5.49
C PRO A 156 3.64 0.78 5.73
N SER A 157 4.42 0.68 6.82
CA SER A 157 5.13 -0.54 7.22
C SER A 157 4.20 -1.73 7.51
N LYS A 158 2.92 -1.47 7.82
CA LYS A 158 1.91 -2.47 8.16
C LYS A 158 1.04 -2.87 6.96
N VAL A 159 1.20 -2.24 5.80
CA VAL A 159 0.47 -2.59 4.57
C VAL A 159 0.64 -4.07 4.18
N PRO A 160 1.86 -4.66 4.18
CA PRO A 160 2.02 -6.08 3.87
C PRO A 160 1.28 -7.00 4.87
N ARG A 161 1.16 -6.57 6.14
CA ARG A 161 0.41 -7.30 7.17
C ARG A 161 -1.08 -7.30 6.88
N LEU A 162 -1.63 -6.16 6.44
CA LEU A 162 -3.03 -6.02 6.04
C LEU A 162 -3.38 -6.85 4.81
N ILE A 163 -2.49 -6.89 3.82
CA ILE A 163 -2.69 -7.74 2.63
C ILE A 163 -2.68 -9.21 3.06
N GLY A 164 -1.74 -9.60 3.92
CA GLY A 164 -1.56 -10.98 4.35
C GLY A 164 -0.86 -11.84 3.30
N LYS A 165 -0.49 -13.08 3.66
CA LYS A 165 0.19 -14.01 2.75
C LYS A 165 -0.73 -14.32 1.57
N GLY A 166 -0.32 -13.97 0.36
CA GLY A 166 -1.13 -14.18 -0.86
C GLY A 166 -2.39 -13.32 -0.95
N GLY A 167 -2.56 -12.30 -0.10
CA GLY A 167 -3.79 -11.51 -0.06
C GLY A 167 -4.91 -12.10 0.82
N SER A 168 -4.63 -13.13 1.63
CA SER A 168 -5.65 -13.84 2.41
C SER A 168 -6.46 -12.93 3.35
N MET A 169 -5.80 -12.03 4.07
CA MET A 169 -6.44 -11.16 5.05
C MET A 169 -7.34 -10.12 4.36
N ILE A 170 -6.83 -9.45 3.33
CA ILE A 170 -7.62 -8.44 2.61
C ILE A 170 -8.79 -9.08 1.85
N ASN A 171 -8.62 -10.25 1.25
CA ASN A 171 -9.69 -10.96 0.56
C ASN A 171 -10.76 -11.45 1.52
N MET A 172 -10.38 -11.91 2.71
CA MET A 172 -11.33 -12.26 3.77
C MET A 172 -12.19 -11.06 4.19
N ILE A 173 -11.57 -9.89 4.44
CA ILE A 173 -12.30 -8.66 4.79
C ILE A 173 -13.24 -8.27 3.64
N LYS A 174 -12.76 -8.25 2.40
CA LYS A 174 -13.57 -7.93 1.20
C LYS A 174 -14.80 -8.83 1.07
N ARG A 175 -14.63 -10.15 1.24
CA ARG A 175 -15.71 -11.14 1.11
C ARG A 175 -16.75 -10.97 2.21
N LEU A 176 -16.30 -10.89 3.47
CA LEU A 176 -17.19 -10.77 4.62
C LEU A 176 -17.96 -9.44 4.67
N THR A 177 -17.34 -8.34 4.24
CA THR A 177 -18.01 -7.03 4.24
C THR A 177 -18.67 -6.70 2.91
N MET A 178 -18.50 -7.52 1.86
CA MET A 178 -18.94 -7.24 0.49
C MET A 178 -18.53 -5.85 -0.02
N THR A 179 -17.36 -5.37 0.39
CA THR A 179 -16.81 -4.07 -0.01
C THR A 179 -15.71 -4.22 -1.05
N ARG A 180 -15.56 -3.18 -1.89
CA ARG A 180 -14.38 -2.98 -2.72
C ARG A 180 -13.32 -2.31 -1.88
N ILE A 181 -12.15 -2.93 -1.78
CA ILE A 181 -11.02 -2.38 -1.03
C ILE A 181 -9.79 -2.30 -1.95
N ILE A 182 -9.19 -1.12 -2.03
CA ILE A 182 -7.94 -0.87 -2.75
C ILE A 182 -6.91 -0.38 -1.73
N VAL A 183 -5.74 -1.02 -1.72
CA VAL A 183 -4.67 -0.75 -0.76
C VAL A 183 -3.48 -0.17 -1.51
N GLY A 184 -3.09 1.05 -1.15
CA GLY A 184 -1.83 1.66 -1.60
C GLY A 184 -0.66 1.30 -0.69
N GLN A 185 0.53 1.13 -1.27
CA GLN A 185 1.78 0.92 -0.52
C GLN A 185 2.13 2.11 0.39
N ASN A 186 1.55 3.28 0.12
CA ASN A 186 1.64 4.46 0.95
C ASN A 186 0.78 4.43 2.22
N GLY A 187 0.13 3.29 2.52
CA GLY A 187 -0.71 3.14 3.70
C GLY A 187 -2.09 3.77 3.55
N TRP A 188 -2.46 4.28 2.38
CA TRP A 188 -3.80 4.78 2.12
C TRP A 188 -4.64 3.63 1.57
N VAL A 189 -5.82 3.43 2.17
CA VAL A 189 -6.74 2.35 1.83
C VAL A 189 -8.08 2.97 1.48
N TRP A 190 -8.53 2.74 0.25
CA TRP A 190 -9.86 3.16 -0.19
C TRP A 190 -10.83 2.00 -0.07
N ILE A 191 -11.98 2.27 0.53
CA ILE A 191 -13.02 1.30 0.85
C ILE A 191 -14.33 1.84 0.32
N SER A 192 -15.05 1.04 -0.47
CA SER A 192 -16.37 1.40 -0.99
C SER A 192 -17.31 0.21 -0.96
N GLY A 193 -18.48 0.39 -0.37
CA GLY A 193 -19.53 -0.61 -0.21
C GLY A 193 -20.89 -0.03 -0.60
N LYS A 194 -21.90 -0.92 -0.71
CA LYS A 194 -23.28 -0.49 -0.98
C LYS A 194 -23.98 0.06 0.27
N LYS A 195 -23.59 -0.41 1.46
CA LYS A 195 -24.18 -0.06 2.75
C LYS A 195 -23.10 0.58 3.64
N GLU A 196 -23.44 1.68 4.29
CA GLU A 196 -22.50 2.45 5.12
C GLU A 196 -22.02 1.63 6.33
N GLU A 197 -22.86 0.76 6.87
CA GLU A 197 -22.53 -0.11 8.00
C GLU A 197 -21.44 -1.12 7.64
N LEU A 198 -21.47 -1.65 6.43
CA LEU A 198 -20.46 -2.59 5.94
C LEU A 198 -19.13 -1.89 5.63
N GLU A 199 -19.18 -0.65 5.14
CA GLU A 199 -17.98 0.19 5.00
C GLU A 199 -17.35 0.45 6.38
N LYS A 200 -18.14 0.85 7.37
CA LYS A 200 -17.68 1.08 8.75
C LYS A 200 -17.06 -0.17 9.37
N LEU A 201 -17.66 -1.34 9.14
CA LEU A 201 -17.13 -2.60 9.63
C LEU A 201 -15.77 -2.93 8.98
N ALA A 202 -15.62 -2.72 7.68
CA ALA A 202 -14.34 -2.90 6.99
C ALA A 202 -13.27 -1.94 7.53
N ILE A 203 -13.64 -0.68 7.78
CA ILE A 203 -12.76 0.34 8.38
C ILE A 203 -12.30 -0.10 9.78
N GLU A 204 -13.22 -0.55 10.63
CA GLU A 204 -12.92 -1.04 11.98
C GLU A 204 -11.91 -2.20 11.93
N ALA A 205 -12.14 -3.18 11.06
CA ALA A 205 -11.23 -4.31 10.89
C ALA A 205 -9.83 -3.86 10.44
N ILE A 206 -9.73 -2.96 9.46
CA ILE A 206 -8.45 -2.43 8.96
C ILE A 206 -7.70 -1.66 10.05
N LEU A 207 -8.39 -0.83 10.83
CA LEU A 207 -7.77 -0.09 11.94
C LEU A 207 -7.31 -1.02 13.06
N LYS A 208 -8.05 -2.11 13.32
CA LYS A 208 -7.62 -3.13 14.28
C LYS A 208 -6.37 -3.87 13.79
N VAL A 209 -6.27 -4.17 12.49
CA VAL A 209 -5.06 -4.74 11.89
C VAL A 209 -3.86 -3.83 12.10
N ASP A 210 -4.01 -2.52 11.85
CA ASP A 210 -2.93 -1.55 12.05
C ASP A 210 -2.46 -1.54 13.51
N ARG A 211 -3.39 -1.53 14.48
CA ARG A 211 -3.05 -1.51 15.91
C ARG A 211 -2.41 -2.81 16.40
N GLU A 212 -2.88 -3.95 15.94
CA GLU A 212 -2.49 -5.27 16.48
C GLU A 212 -1.54 -6.06 15.58
N SER A 213 -0.89 -5.39 14.61
CA SER A 213 -0.05 -6.00 13.57
C SER A 213 1.07 -6.94 14.10
N HIS A 214 1.54 -6.71 15.33
CA HIS A 214 2.59 -7.46 16.02
C HIS A 214 2.12 -8.81 16.61
N THR A 215 0.81 -9.01 16.70
CA THR A 215 0.23 -10.19 17.34
C THR A 215 0.13 -11.38 16.37
N LYS A 216 0.32 -12.60 16.93
CA LYS A 216 0.09 -13.86 16.23
C LYS A 216 -1.42 -14.19 16.23
N GLY A 217 -1.89 -14.95 15.23
CA GLY A 217 -3.32 -15.33 15.13
C GLY A 217 -4.27 -14.17 14.78
N LEU A 218 -3.74 -13.03 14.34
CA LEU A 218 -4.56 -11.84 14.03
C LEU A 218 -5.66 -12.12 13.00
N THR A 219 -5.42 -13.00 12.02
CA THR A 219 -6.40 -13.34 10.99
C THR A 219 -7.66 -13.94 11.59
N ASP A 220 -7.52 -14.91 12.49
CA ASP A 220 -8.66 -15.60 13.12
C ASP A 220 -9.42 -14.63 14.03
N ARG A 221 -8.71 -13.80 14.79
CA ARG A 221 -9.32 -12.77 15.66
C ARG A 221 -10.10 -11.71 14.87
N ILE A 222 -9.65 -11.38 13.66
CA ILE A 222 -10.41 -10.47 12.76
C ILE A 222 -11.61 -11.19 12.18
N LYS A 223 -11.48 -12.47 11.81
CA LYS A 223 -12.59 -13.27 11.31
C LYS A 223 -13.70 -13.36 12.36
N GLU A 224 -13.38 -13.69 13.60
CA GLU A 224 -14.32 -13.73 14.73
C GLU A 224 -15.00 -12.37 14.92
N LEU A 225 -14.23 -11.28 14.99
CA LEU A 225 -14.78 -9.93 15.11
C LEU A 225 -15.77 -9.60 13.98
N LEU A 226 -15.42 -9.92 12.74
CA LEU A 226 -16.28 -9.64 11.58
C LEU A 226 -17.57 -10.46 11.65
N LEU A 227 -17.49 -11.74 12.01
CA LEU A 227 -18.66 -12.61 12.14
C LEU A 227 -19.61 -12.14 13.24
N ASP A 228 -19.08 -11.79 14.41
CA ASP A 228 -19.88 -11.26 15.53
C ASP A 228 -20.63 -9.98 15.12
N ARG A 229 -19.91 -9.05 14.48
CA ARG A 229 -20.52 -7.80 13.99
C ARG A 229 -21.53 -8.01 12.87
N LEU A 230 -21.29 -8.95 11.96
CA LEU A 230 -22.25 -9.28 10.91
C LEU A 230 -23.52 -9.90 11.49
N GLN A 231 -23.39 -10.71 12.55
CA GLN A 231 -24.54 -11.26 13.28
C GLN A 231 -25.36 -10.13 13.94
N GLU A 232 -24.73 -9.17 14.60
CA GLU A 232 -25.41 -7.97 15.13
C GLU A 232 -26.14 -7.19 14.02
N LEU A 233 -25.53 -7.04 12.83
CA LEU A 233 -26.14 -6.35 11.70
C LEU A 233 -27.33 -7.13 11.12
N LYS A 234 -27.28 -8.46 11.14
CA LYS A 234 -28.38 -9.34 10.72
C LYS A 234 -29.56 -9.21 11.69
N GLU A 235 -29.29 -9.25 13.00
CA GLU A 235 -30.32 -9.08 14.04
C GLU A 235 -31.00 -7.71 13.96
N ARG A 236 -30.27 -6.67 13.56
CA ARG A 236 -30.81 -5.32 13.29
C ARG A 236 -31.54 -5.19 11.95
N GLY A 237 -31.58 -6.24 11.12
CA GLY A 237 -32.22 -6.25 9.81
C GLY A 237 -31.48 -5.45 8.73
N VAL A 238 -30.21 -5.10 8.97
CA VAL A 238 -29.39 -4.35 8.01
C VAL A 238 -28.92 -5.25 6.88
N ILE A 239 -28.72 -6.55 7.14
CA ILE A 239 -28.37 -7.57 6.13
C ILE A 239 -29.31 -8.77 6.25
N GLU A 240 -29.61 -9.42 5.13
CA GLU A 240 -30.48 -10.60 5.09
C GLU A 240 -29.70 -11.87 5.46
N GLU A 241 -28.48 -11.99 4.96
CA GLU A 241 -27.59 -13.14 5.17
C GLU A 241 -26.15 -12.72 5.41
N ILE A 242 -25.43 -13.54 6.17
CA ILE A 242 -23.98 -13.38 6.39
C ILE A 242 -23.28 -14.00 5.17
N PRO A 243 -22.36 -13.27 4.51
CA PRO A 243 -21.60 -13.79 3.39
C PRO A 243 -20.81 -15.05 3.80
N GLN A 244 -20.96 -16.14 3.06
CA GLN A 244 -20.19 -17.35 3.29
C GLN A 244 -18.76 -17.16 2.75
N LEU A 245 -17.76 -17.59 3.52
CA LEU A 245 -16.41 -17.77 3.01
C LEU A 245 -16.37 -19.14 2.35
N GLU A 246 -16.40 -19.21 1.02
CA GLU A 246 -16.02 -20.44 0.33
C GLU A 246 -14.57 -20.77 0.71
N GLU A 247 -14.35 -21.99 1.17
CA GLU A 247 -13.00 -22.52 1.36
C GLU A 247 -12.37 -22.67 -0.03
N GLU A 248 -11.36 -21.85 -0.33
CA GLU A 248 -10.50 -22.09 -1.49
C GLU A 248 -9.83 -23.46 -1.27
N GLN A 249 -10.34 -24.48 -1.96
CA GLN A 249 -9.65 -25.76 -2.12
C GLN A 249 -8.26 -25.44 -2.68
N ASN A 250 -7.21 -25.73 -1.90
CA ASN A 250 -5.85 -25.71 -2.40
C ASN A 250 -5.77 -26.67 -3.59
N GLY A 251 -5.70 -26.11 -4.80
CA GLY A 251 -5.23 -26.85 -5.97
C GLY A 251 -3.74 -27.13 -5.80
N GLU A 252 -3.42 -28.20 -5.07
CA GLU A 252 -2.24 -29.01 -5.39
C GLU A 252 -2.59 -29.82 -6.65
N GLU A 253 -2.40 -29.22 -7.82
CA GLU A 253 -2.24 -29.99 -9.06
C GLU A 253 -0.86 -29.65 -9.62
N GLY A 254 -0.07 -30.71 -9.80
CA GLY A 254 1.35 -30.64 -10.06
C GLY A 254 1.74 -30.20 -11.45
N GLU A 255 3.01 -29.86 -11.58
CA GLU A 255 3.77 -30.04 -12.80
C GLU A 255 5.06 -30.77 -12.43
N GLU A 256 4.99 -32.10 -12.50
CA GLU A 256 6.10 -32.89 -13.03
C GLU A 256 6.22 -32.55 -14.52
N ALA A 257 7.34 -31.91 -14.90
CA ALA A 257 8.04 -32.07 -16.19
C ALA A 257 9.41 -31.40 -16.13
#